data_AF-A0A6L5JZR6-F1
#
_entry.id   AF-A0A6L5JZR6-F1
#
_cell.length_a   1.000
_cell.length_b   1.000
_cell.length_c   1.000
_cell.angle_alpha   90.00
_cell.angle_beta   90.00
_cell.angle_gamma   90.00
#
_symmetry.space_group_name_H-M   'P 1'
#
loop_
_entity.id
_entity.type
_entity.pdbx_description
1 polymer ?
#
loop_
_entity_poly.entity_id
_entity_poly.type
_entity_poly.pdbx_seq_one_letter_code
_entity_poly.pdbx_strand_id
1 'polypeptide(L)'
;EYFHTEKNEMLSKRNRRYKYIVIYLLKKYTDLTNERVGNLFGNLSYSAVSKGNRRFIKRLEEDSVLRKDVEEIQDKILMSNVKP
;
A
#
# COMPACT_ATOMS: atom_id res chain seq x y z
N GLU A 1 -8.56 12.81 -5.13
CA GLU A 1 -7.34 11.98 -5.07
C GLU A 1 -6.61 12.27 -3.78
N TYR A 2 -6.23 11.26 -2.99
CA TYR A 2 -5.56 11.46 -1.68
C TYR A 2 -4.05 11.68 -1.81
N PHE A 3 -3.46 11.04 -2.82
CA PHE A 3 -2.10 11.35 -3.24
C PHE A 3 -2.25 12.22 -4.49
N HIS A 4 -1.87 13.50 -4.41
CA HIS A 4 -1.79 14.41 -5.55
C HIS A 4 -0.64 13.97 -6.48
N THR A 5 -0.73 12.77 -7.01
CA THR A 5 0.34 12.06 -7.71
C THR A 5 -0.33 11.11 -8.69
N GLU A 6 0.02 11.24 -9.98
CA GLU A 6 -0.49 10.33 -11.01
C GLU A 6 -0.12 8.88 -10.69
N LYS A 7 -0.99 7.94 -11.08
CA LYS A 7 -0.80 6.48 -10.91
C LYS A 7 0.61 6.02 -11.35
N ASN A 8 1.17 6.63 -12.39
CA ASN A 8 2.50 6.33 -12.90
C ASN A 8 3.64 6.89 -12.01
N GLU A 9 3.45 8.03 -11.35
CA GLU A 9 4.42 8.57 -10.39
C GLU A 9 4.47 7.77 -9.09
N MET A 10 3.33 7.23 -8.61
CA MET A 10 3.30 6.34 -7.44
C MET A 10 4.12 5.07 -7.66
N LEU A 11 4.20 4.60 -8.92
CA LEU A 11 4.99 3.44 -9.33
C LEU A 11 6.47 3.78 -9.59
N SER A 12 6.83 5.06 -9.62
CA SER A 12 8.21 5.52 -9.85
C SER A 12 9.11 5.24 -8.63
N LYS A 13 10.43 5.12 -8.89
CA LYS A 13 11.45 4.87 -7.83
C LYS A 13 11.47 5.94 -6.73
N ARG A 14 10.92 7.14 -6.96
CA ARG A 14 10.97 8.28 -6.02
C ARG A 14 10.06 8.13 -4.80
N ASN A 15 9.01 7.28 -4.84
CA ASN A 15 8.02 7.22 -3.76
C ASN A 15 7.91 5.85 -3.06
N ARG A 16 9.06 5.30 -2.63
CA ARG A 16 9.16 4.02 -1.91
C ARG A 16 8.25 3.88 -0.69
N ARG A 17 7.93 4.99 0.02
CA ARG A 17 7.03 4.97 1.19
C ARG A 17 5.60 4.61 0.80
N TYR A 18 5.02 5.29 -0.18
CA TYR A 18 3.65 5.03 -0.61
C TYR A 18 3.47 3.67 -1.26
N LYS A 19 4.48 3.19 -1.98
CA LYS A 19 4.47 1.85 -2.57
C LYS A 19 4.10 0.76 -1.57
N TYR A 20 4.72 0.76 -0.38
CA TYR A 20 4.44 -0.27 0.61
C TYR A 20 3.12 -0.06 1.37
N ILE A 21 2.65 1.19 1.50
CA ILE A 21 1.28 1.49 1.96
C ILE A 21 0.27 0.84 1.01
N VAL A 22 0.40 1.06 -0.31
CA VAL A 22 -0.54 0.50 -1.28
C VAL A 22 -0.46 -1.03 -1.33
N ILE A 23 0.75 -1.62 -1.28
CA ILE A 23 0.91 -3.07 -1.21
C ILE A 23 0.21 -3.63 0.04
N TYR A 24 0.38 -3.01 1.20
CA TYR A 24 -0.28 -3.42 2.44
C TYR A 24 -1.80 -3.34 2.34
N LEU A 25 -2.35 -2.25 1.79
CA LEU A 25 -3.79 -2.07 1.61
C LEU A 25 -4.37 -3.09 0.63
N LEU A 26 -3.72 -3.34 -0.50
CA LEU A 26 -4.14 -4.38 -1.46
C LEU A 26 -4.15 -5.76 -0.80
N LYS A 27 -3.11 -6.08 -0.02
CA LYS A 27 -3.04 -7.34 0.72
C LYS A 27 -4.08 -7.46 1.83
N LYS A 28 -4.52 -6.34 2.42
CA LYS A 28 -5.49 -6.31 3.52
C LYS A 28 -6.94 -6.41 3.03
N TYR A 29 -7.25 -5.78 1.89
CA TYR A 29 -8.64 -5.63 1.40
C TYR A 29 -8.95 -6.43 0.14
N THR A 30 -7.98 -7.15 -0.44
CA THR A 30 -8.19 -7.95 -1.65
C THR A 30 -7.44 -9.28 -1.56
N ASP A 31 -7.94 -10.29 -2.27
CA ASP A 31 -7.27 -11.60 -2.38
C ASP A 31 -6.19 -11.63 -3.47
N LEU A 32 -5.58 -10.48 -3.78
CA LEU A 32 -4.51 -10.43 -4.77
C LEU A 32 -3.29 -11.23 -4.30
N THR A 33 -2.83 -12.13 -5.19
CA THR A 33 -1.59 -12.87 -4.99
C THR A 33 -0.40 -11.92 -5.04
N ASN A 34 0.68 -12.28 -4.35
CA ASN A 34 1.89 -11.46 -4.35
C ASN A 34 2.49 -11.33 -5.76
N GLU A 35 2.23 -12.29 -6.67
CA GLU A 35 2.61 -12.20 -8.08
C GLU A 35 1.84 -11.09 -8.80
N ARG A 36 0.50 -11.06 -8.65
CA ARG A 36 -0.33 -10.00 -9.25
C ARG A 36 0.05 -8.63 -8.70
N VAL A 37 0.25 -8.54 -7.39
CA VAL A 37 0.78 -7.32 -6.76
C VAL A 37 2.13 -6.96 -7.38
N GLY A 38 3.05 -7.92 -7.51
CA GLY A 38 4.38 -7.68 -8.08
C GLY A 38 4.34 -7.10 -9.49
N ASN A 39 3.47 -7.63 -10.34
CA ASN A 39 3.25 -7.15 -11.70
C ASN A 39 2.73 -5.70 -11.72
N LEU A 40 1.80 -5.35 -10.81
CA LEU A 40 1.30 -3.97 -10.68
C LEU A 40 2.40 -2.97 -10.28
N PHE A 41 3.44 -3.41 -9.56
CA PHE A 41 4.49 -2.55 -9.03
C PHE A 41 5.83 -2.65 -9.76
N GLY A 42 5.79 -2.91 -11.07
CA GLY A 42 6.96 -2.94 -11.95
C GLY A 42 7.71 -4.28 -11.91
N ASN A 43 6.96 -5.38 -12.00
CA ASN A 43 7.48 -6.75 -12.03
C ASN A 43 8.34 -7.12 -10.80
N LEU A 44 7.87 -6.76 -9.60
CA LEU A 44 8.51 -7.28 -8.40
C LEU A 44 8.30 -8.78 -8.31
N SER A 45 9.33 -9.49 -7.86
CA SER A 45 9.18 -10.89 -7.54
C SER A 45 8.18 -11.08 -6.38
N TYR A 46 7.55 -12.25 -6.36
CA TYR A 46 6.74 -12.72 -5.23
C TYR A 46 7.43 -12.46 -3.88
N SER A 47 8.73 -12.82 -3.80
CA SER A 47 9.52 -12.71 -2.57
C SER A 47 9.81 -11.25 -2.19
N ALA A 48 9.99 -10.36 -3.16
CA ALA A 48 10.14 -8.93 -2.92
C ALA A 48 8.85 -8.32 -2.34
N VAL A 49 7.68 -8.70 -2.85
CA VAL A 49 6.38 -8.27 -2.30
C VAL A 49 6.19 -8.80 -0.88
N SER A 50 6.42 -10.09 -0.65
CA SER A 50 6.26 -10.72 0.67
C SER A 50 7.18 -10.08 1.72
N LYS A 51 8.48 -9.98 1.42
CA LYS A 51 9.46 -9.36 2.32
C LYS A 51 9.18 -7.87 2.55
N GLY A 52 8.80 -7.15 1.50
CA GLY A 52 8.45 -5.74 1.57
C GLY A 52 7.25 -5.48 2.46
N ASN A 53 6.16 -6.22 2.25
CA ASN A 53 4.96 -6.13 3.08
C ASN A 53 5.26 -6.48 4.55
N ARG A 54 6.01 -7.56 4.81
CA ARG A 54 6.38 -7.93 6.17
C ARG A 54 7.18 -6.84 6.90
N ARG A 55 8.17 -6.24 6.21
CA ARG A 55 8.95 -5.12 6.78
C ARG A 55 8.09 -3.89 7.03
N PHE A 56 7.12 -3.64 6.16
CA PHE A 56 6.20 -2.51 6.31
C PHE A 56 5.25 -2.70 7.50
N ILE A 57 4.72 -3.90 7.71
CA ILE A 57 3.89 -4.22 8.89
C ILE A 57 4.69 -3.98 10.17
N LYS A 58 5.93 -4.47 10.26
CA LYS A 58 6.79 -4.22 11.41
C LYS A 58 7.01 -2.71 11.65
N ARG A 59 7.18 -1.94 10.57
CA ARG A 59 7.31 -0.48 10.67
C ARG A 59 6.02 0.18 11.19
N LEU A 60 4.84 -0.31 10.80
CA LEU A 60 3.56 0.19 11.32
C LEU A 60 3.40 -0.07 12.83
N GLU A 61 3.92 -1.19 13.32
CA GLU A 61 3.89 -1.51 14.75
C GLU A 61 4.80 -0.56 15.57
N GLU A 62 5.94 -0.16 15.00
CA GLU A 62 6.95 0.67 15.65
C GLU A 62 6.70 2.18 15.50
N ASP A 63 6.08 2.62 14.40
CA ASP A 63 5.91 4.04 14.03
C ASP A 63 4.46 4.47 14.19
N SER A 64 4.13 5.08 15.33
CA SER A 64 2.78 5.54 15.65
C SER A 64 2.25 6.63 14.71
N VAL A 65 3.13 7.43 14.09
CA VAL A 65 2.73 8.46 13.12
C VAL A 65 2.33 7.79 11.82
N LEU A 66 3.18 6.89 11.30
CA LEU A 66 2.87 6.11 10.11
C LEU A 66 1.58 5.29 10.25
N ARG A 67 1.34 4.75 11.45
CA ARG A 67 0.11 4.02 11.74
C ARG A 67 -1.12 4.91 11.62
N LYS A 68 -1.09 6.11 12.22
CA LYS A 68 -2.19 7.08 12.11
C LYS A 68 -2.43 7.50 10.66
N ASP A 69 -1.38 7.75 9.89
CA ASP A 69 -1.50 8.10 8.47
C ASP A 69 -2.20 6.98 7.68
N VAL A 70 -1.88 5.71 7.97
CA VAL A 70 -2.50 4.56 7.31
C VAL A 70 -3.94 4.33 7.78
N GLU A 71 -4.24 4.53 9.07
CA GLU A 71 -5.60 4.48 9.62
C GLU A 71 -6.50 5.55 8.94
N GLU A 72 -6.03 6.79 8.79
CA GLU A 72 -6.79 7.84 8.11
C GLU A 72 -7.09 7.50 6.64
N ILE A 73 -6.12 6.89 5.93
CA ILE A 73 -6.34 6.40 4.57
C ILE A 73 -7.39 5.28 4.56
N GLN A 74 -7.34 4.36 5.53
CA GLN A 74 -8.30 3.26 5.64
C GLN A 74 -9.71 3.76 5.90
N ASP A 75 -9.88 4.70 6.83
CA ASP A 75 -11.18 5.29 7.15
C ASP A 75 -11.79 5.97 5.93
N LYS A 76 -10.98 6.71 5.16
CA LYS A 76 -11.43 7.33 3.90
C LYS A 76 -11.85 6.31 2.85
N ILE A 77 -11.11 5.21 2.69
CA ILE A 77 -11.48 4.13 1.75
C ILE A 77 -12.80 3.50 2.18
N LEU A 78 -12.95 3.17 3.46
CA LEU A 78 -14.18 2.57 4.00
C LEU A 78 -15.37 3.51 3.82
N MET A 79 -15.24 4.79 4.21
CA MET A 79 -16.28 5.80 4.02
C MET A 79 -16.64 6.03 2.54
N SER A 80 -15.68 5.89 1.60
CA SER A 80 -15.97 6.02 0.16
C SER A 80 -16.77 4.86 -0.42
N ASN A 81 -16.73 3.68 0.22
CA ASN A 81 -17.54 2.51 -0.13
C ASN A 81 -18.92 2.52 0.55
N VAL A 82 -19.13 3.41 1.54
CA VAL A 82 -20.44 3.73 2.09
C VAL A 82 -20.99 4.97 1.37
N LYS A 83 -21.47 4.79 0.13
CA LYS A 83 -22.42 5.75 -0.46
C LYS A 83 -23.85 5.23 -0.18
N PRO A 84 -24.77 6.06 0.34
CA PRO A 84 -26.19 5.73 0.36
C PRO A 84 -26.76 5.58 -1.06
#